data_AF-A0A6G6JY82-F1
#
_entry.id   AF-A0A6G6JY82-F1
#
_cell.length_a   1.000
_cell.length_b   1.000
_cell.length_c   1.000
_cell.angle_alpha   90.00
_cell.angle_beta   90.00
_cell.angle_gamma   90.00
#
_symmetry.space_group_name_H-M   'P 1'
#
loop_
_entity.id
_entity.type
_entity.pdbx_description
1 polymer ?
#
loop_
_entity_poly.entity_id
_entity_poly.type
_entity_poly.pdbx_seq_one_letter_code
_entity_poly.pdbx_strand_id
1 'polypeptide(L)'
;MLRRPGLWFTAVAIWFVALFLLSNQSALQPPGPEFENRDKVYHVGYFALGSLCLFVGLRLKNPARSVLKTALLVLLFAAFVGAFDEFHQSFIPNRSGNDLGDWLADASGGIIGSLAGMVLLCMPGIRLKQKQPCEP
;
A
#
# COMPACT_ATOMS: atom_id res chain seq x y z
N MET A 1 -12.73 -17.17 -0.51
CA MET A 1 -11.57 -16.76 -1.34
C MET A 1 -10.64 -15.79 -0.63
N LEU A 2 -11.13 -14.66 -0.09
CA LEU A 2 -10.35 -13.59 0.56
C LEU A 2 -9.46 -13.98 1.76
N ARG A 3 -9.51 -15.22 2.24
CA ARG A 3 -8.63 -15.72 3.32
C ARG A 3 -7.31 -16.31 2.82
N ARG A 4 -7.13 -16.46 1.50
CA ARG A 4 -5.89 -17.00 0.92
C ARG A 4 -4.85 -15.87 0.83
N PRO A 5 -3.72 -15.94 1.55
CA PRO A 5 -2.72 -14.88 1.53
C PRO A 5 -2.13 -14.65 0.12
N GLY A 6 -2.05 -15.69 -0.71
CA GLY A 6 -1.56 -15.60 -2.09
C GLY A 6 -2.33 -14.59 -2.94
N LEU A 7 -3.66 -14.51 -2.80
CA LEU A 7 -4.48 -13.55 -3.57
C LEU A 7 -4.11 -12.10 -3.25
N TRP A 8 -3.84 -11.81 -1.98
CA TRP A 8 -3.44 -10.48 -1.54
C TRP A 8 -2.05 -10.10 -2.05
N PHE A 9 -1.11 -11.04 -2.07
CA PHE A 9 0.20 -10.79 -2.69
C PHE A 9 0.11 -10.62 -4.20
N THR A 10 -0.77 -11.36 -4.88
CA THR A 10 -1.06 -11.11 -6.31
C THR A 10 -1.64 -9.71 -6.51
N ALA A 11 -2.55 -9.25 -5.65
CA ALA A 11 -3.07 -7.89 -5.71
C ALA A 11 -1.97 -6.83 -5.51
N VAL A 12 -1.04 -7.04 -4.58
CA VAL A 12 0.13 -6.17 -4.39
C VAL A 12 1.03 -6.15 -5.64
N ALA A 13 1.24 -7.29 -6.29
CA ALA A 13 2.02 -7.34 -7.52
C ALA A 13 1.34 -6.58 -8.67
N ILE A 14 0.02 -6.73 -8.84
CA ILE A 14 -0.77 -5.99 -9.83
C ILE A 14 -0.72 -4.48 -9.52
N TRP A 15 -0.88 -4.10 -8.26
CA TRP A 15 -0.76 -2.73 -7.78
C TRP A 15 0.61 -2.13 -8.14
N PHE A 16 1.71 -2.85 -7.86
CA PHE A 16 3.05 -2.34 -8.16
C PHE A 16 3.27 -2.17 -9.68
N VAL A 17 2.81 -3.12 -10.49
CA VAL A 17 2.90 -3.02 -11.96
C VAL A 17 2.08 -1.84 -12.47
N ALA A 18 0.87 -1.65 -11.97
CA ALA A 18 0.04 -0.52 -12.34
C ALA A 18 0.66 0.83 -11.92
N LEU A 19 1.30 0.91 -10.73
CA LEU A 19 2.04 2.10 -10.30
C LEU A 19 3.11 2.44 -11.34
N PHE A 20 3.98 1.48 -11.64
CA PHE A 20 5.09 1.67 -12.57
C PHE A 20 4.61 2.12 -13.96
N LEU A 21 3.54 1.52 -14.48
CA LEU A 21 2.97 1.88 -15.79
C LEU A 21 2.36 3.28 -15.81
N LEU A 22 1.76 3.73 -14.70
CA LEU A 22 1.23 5.08 -14.56
C LEU A 22 2.38 6.08 -14.40
N SER A 23 3.33 5.82 -13.52
CA SER A 23 4.46 6.70 -13.23
C SER A 23 5.43 6.85 -14.42
N ASN A 24 5.41 5.92 -15.39
CA ASN A 24 6.18 6.03 -16.64
C ASN A 24 5.54 6.98 -17.69
N GLN A 25 4.43 7.63 -17.38
CA GLN A 25 3.78 8.57 -18.31
C GLN A 25 4.27 10.00 -18.08
N SER A 26 4.70 10.66 -19.14
CA SER A 26 5.19 12.05 -19.10
C SER A 26 4.11 13.09 -18.81
N ALA A 27 2.86 12.80 -19.17
CA ALA A 27 1.72 13.68 -18.93
C ALA A 27 0.49 12.85 -18.59
N LEU A 28 0.35 12.51 -17.32
CA LEU A 28 -0.82 11.81 -16.81
C LEU A 28 -1.89 12.85 -16.47
N GLN A 29 -3.04 12.77 -17.12
CA GLN A 29 -4.22 13.59 -16.79
C GLN A 29 -5.18 12.74 -15.97
N PRO A 30 -5.10 12.79 -14.62
CA PRO A 30 -6.04 12.02 -13.82
C PRO A 30 -7.48 12.53 -14.05
N PRO A 31 -8.50 11.66 -13.95
CA PRO A 31 -9.91 12.05 -14.13
C PRO A 31 -10.50 12.71 -12.89
N GLY A 32 -11.34 13.74 -13.06
CA GLY A 32 -12.04 14.42 -11.95
C GLY A 32 -11.82 15.93 -11.92
N PRO A 33 -12.39 16.64 -10.92
CA PRO A 33 -12.25 18.08 -10.79
C PRO A 33 -10.81 18.47 -10.41
N GLU A 34 -10.35 19.60 -10.92
CA GLU A 34 -9.07 20.22 -10.56
C GLU A 34 -9.19 20.91 -9.20
N PHE A 35 -8.27 20.60 -8.28
CA PHE A 35 -8.15 21.28 -6.98
C PHE A 35 -6.71 21.21 -6.47
N GLU A 36 -6.35 22.08 -5.53
CA GLU A 36 -5.00 22.15 -4.99
C GLU A 36 -4.61 20.82 -4.30
N ASN A 37 -3.38 20.35 -4.51
CA ASN A 37 -2.85 19.12 -3.89
C ASN A 37 -3.59 17.82 -4.27
N ARG A 38 -4.35 17.84 -5.37
CA ARG A 38 -5.04 16.67 -5.92
C ARG A 38 -4.13 15.47 -6.15
N ASP A 39 -2.92 15.70 -6.64
CA ASP A 39 -1.92 14.64 -6.88
C ASP A 39 -1.61 13.87 -5.59
N LYS A 40 -1.37 14.58 -4.49
CA LYS A 40 -1.13 13.99 -3.16
C LYS A 40 -2.29 13.13 -2.68
N VAL A 41 -3.54 13.46 -3.02
CA VAL A 41 -4.71 12.62 -2.72
C VAL A 41 -4.66 11.30 -3.48
N TYR A 42 -4.23 11.33 -4.75
CA TYR A 42 -4.03 10.10 -5.52
C TYR A 42 -2.91 9.25 -4.94
N HIS A 43 -1.77 9.84 -4.60
CA HIS A 43 -0.67 9.15 -3.93
C HIS A 43 -1.13 8.46 -2.63
N VAL A 44 -1.77 9.20 -1.72
CA VAL A 44 -2.35 8.63 -0.48
C VAL A 44 -3.30 7.49 -0.78
N GLY A 45 -4.27 7.69 -1.68
CA GLY A 45 -5.29 6.69 -1.99
C GLY A 45 -4.71 5.44 -2.63
N TYR A 46 -3.79 5.62 -3.57
CA TYR A 46 -3.13 4.53 -4.29
C TYR A 46 -2.27 3.68 -3.35
N PHE A 47 -1.44 4.32 -2.53
CA PHE A 47 -0.60 3.62 -1.54
C PHE A 47 -1.40 3.02 -0.39
N ALA A 48 -2.53 3.62 -0.01
CA ALA A 48 -3.45 3.01 0.95
C ALA A 48 -4.02 1.67 0.45
N LEU A 49 -4.36 1.57 -0.84
CA LEU A 49 -4.88 0.33 -1.42
C LEU A 49 -3.81 -0.78 -1.45
N GLY A 50 -2.59 -0.47 -1.90
CA GLY A 50 -1.48 -1.44 -1.90
C GLY A 50 -1.12 -1.90 -0.49
N SER A 51 -1.07 -0.95 0.45
CA SER A 51 -0.71 -1.19 1.85
C SER A 51 -1.77 -2.00 2.60
N LEU A 52 -3.06 -1.74 2.34
CA LEU A 52 -4.16 -2.59 2.80
C LEU A 52 -3.96 -4.04 2.37
N CYS A 53 -3.70 -4.25 1.08
CA CYS A 53 -3.51 -5.59 0.53
C CYS A 53 -2.32 -6.29 1.17
N LEU A 54 -1.18 -5.60 1.29
CA LEU A 54 0.03 -6.14 1.89
C LEU A 54 -0.18 -6.48 3.37
N PHE A 55 -0.80 -5.59 4.14
CA PHE A 55 -1.09 -5.79 5.55
C PHE A 55 -1.93 -7.06 5.76
N VAL A 56 -3.04 -7.18 5.02
CA VAL A 56 -3.94 -8.34 5.11
C VAL A 56 -3.22 -9.62 4.68
N GLY A 57 -2.47 -9.60 3.59
CA GLY A 57 -1.69 -10.75 3.11
C GLY A 57 -0.65 -11.22 4.14
N LEU A 58 0.07 -10.29 4.77
CA LEU A 58 1.07 -10.59 5.80
C LEU A 58 0.43 -11.16 7.08
N ARG A 59 -0.71 -10.62 7.52
CA ARG A 59 -1.46 -11.13 8.68
C ARG A 59 -2.07 -12.51 8.42
N LEU A 60 -2.58 -12.76 7.22
CA LEU A 60 -3.11 -14.08 6.83
C LEU A 60 -2.01 -15.12 6.68
N LYS A 61 -0.84 -14.74 6.14
CA LYS A 61 0.33 -15.64 6.00
C LYS A 61 0.91 -16.03 7.36
N ASN A 62 0.92 -15.10 8.33
CA ASN A 62 1.38 -15.36 9.69
C ASN A 62 0.48 -14.67 10.73
N PRO A 63 -0.60 -15.33 11.17
CA PRO A 63 -1.51 -14.79 12.19
C PRO A 63 -0.86 -14.48 13.54
N ALA A 64 0.25 -15.15 13.87
CA ALA A 64 0.99 -14.93 15.12
C ALA A 64 1.87 -13.67 15.09
N ARG A 65 2.17 -13.09 13.91
CA ARG A 65 2.92 -11.83 13.82
C ARG A 65 2.13 -10.71 14.51
N SER A 66 2.79 -9.85 15.28
CA SER A 66 2.10 -8.73 15.90
C SER A 66 1.56 -7.75 14.85
N VAL A 67 0.44 -7.11 15.18
CA VAL A 67 -0.18 -6.05 14.37
C VAL A 67 0.82 -4.93 14.13
N LEU A 68 1.51 -4.48 15.18
CA LEU A 68 2.52 -3.42 15.10
C LEU A 68 3.69 -3.78 14.17
N LYS A 69 4.28 -4.99 14.30
CA LYS A 69 5.33 -5.43 13.35
C LYS A 69 4.83 -5.44 11.92
N THR A 70 3.58 -5.83 11.69
CA THR A 70 3.02 -5.86 10.34
C THR A 70 2.84 -4.46 9.79
N ALA A 71 2.30 -3.52 10.59
CA ALA A 71 2.15 -2.13 10.20
C ALA A 71 3.50 -1.47 9.89
N LEU A 72 4.53 -1.72 10.71
CA LEU A 72 5.88 -1.21 10.47
C LEU A 72 6.48 -1.74 9.17
N LEU A 73 6.33 -3.04 8.88
CA LEU A 73 6.80 -3.62 7.61
C LEU A 73 6.07 -3.01 6.40
N VAL A 74 4.77 -2.78 6.52
CA VAL A 74 3.97 -2.17 5.45
C VAL A 74 4.38 -0.70 5.24
N LEU A 75 4.58 0.06 6.31
CA LEU A 75 5.05 1.45 6.24
C LEU A 75 6.43 1.54 5.58
N LEU A 76 7.38 0.71 5.99
CA LEU A 76 8.72 0.68 5.39
C LEU A 76 8.65 0.27 3.91
N PHE A 77 7.80 -0.69 3.57
CA PHE A 77 7.58 -1.08 2.17
C PHE A 77 6.98 0.06 1.34
N ALA A 78 5.94 0.72 1.85
CA ALA A 78 5.31 1.86 1.18
C ALA A 78 6.32 3.00 0.97
N ALA A 79 7.06 3.38 2.01
CA ALA A 79 8.08 4.42 1.92
C ALA A 79 9.21 4.05 0.94
N PHE A 80 9.62 2.78 0.90
CA PHE A 80 10.62 2.31 -0.06
C PHE A 80 10.09 2.37 -1.50
N VAL A 81 8.87 1.88 -1.74
CA VAL A 81 8.27 1.89 -3.09
C VAL A 81 8.00 3.33 -3.56
N GLY A 82 7.52 4.22 -2.69
CA GLY A 82 7.33 5.63 -3.03
C GLY A 82 8.64 6.33 -3.36
N ALA A 83 9.69 6.11 -2.55
CA ALA A 83 11.02 6.67 -2.85
C ALA A 83 11.59 6.14 -4.18
N PHE A 84 11.37 4.86 -4.47
CA PHE A 84 11.74 4.26 -5.74
C PHE A 84 10.95 4.87 -6.90
N ASP A 85 9.65 5.13 -6.72
CA ASP A 85 8.81 5.73 -7.75
C ASP A 85 9.24 7.17 -8.04
N GLU A 86 9.47 7.99 -7.01
CA GLU A 86 9.97 9.36 -7.14
C GLU A 86 11.33 9.41 -7.85
N PHE A 87 12.23 8.48 -7.50
CA PHE A 87 13.50 8.33 -8.19
C PHE A 87 13.30 7.94 -9.67
N HIS A 88 12.41 7.00 -9.96
CA HIS A 88 12.07 6.58 -11.32
C HIS A 88 11.47 7.74 -12.13
N GLN A 89 10.53 8.49 -11.56
CA GLN A 89 9.87 9.63 -12.20
C GLN A 89 10.87 10.74 -12.56
N SER A 90 11.99 10.86 -11.84
CA SER A 90 13.05 11.82 -12.17
C SER A 90 13.73 11.57 -13.54
N PHE A 91 13.56 10.38 -14.11
CA PHE A 91 14.04 10.05 -15.46
C PHE A 91 12.97 10.25 -16.55
N ILE A 92 11.73 10.60 -16.18
CA ILE A 92 10.63 10.75 -17.12
C ILE A 92 10.53 12.23 -17.55
N PRO A 93 10.69 12.55 -18.85
CA PRO A 93 10.61 13.92 -19.32
C PRO A 93 9.26 14.55 -18.98
N ASN A 94 9.27 15.79 -18.48
CA ASN A 94 8.09 16.56 -18.07
C ASN A 94 7.31 15.98 -16.87
N ARG A 95 7.91 15.05 -16.11
CA ARG A 95 7.38 14.56 -14.84
C ARG A 95 8.15 15.18 -13.66
N SER A 96 7.45 15.47 -12.57
CA SER A 96 8.10 15.78 -11.29
C SER A 96 8.65 14.50 -10.68
N GLY A 97 9.83 14.54 -10.07
CA GLY A 97 10.39 13.40 -9.37
C GLY A 97 11.32 13.86 -8.27
N ASN A 98 11.58 12.99 -7.29
CA ASN A 98 12.20 13.35 -6.02
C ASN A 98 11.38 14.40 -5.23
N ASP A 99 10.06 14.41 -5.39
CA ASP A 99 9.14 15.25 -4.65
C ASP A 99 8.92 14.68 -3.24
N LEU A 100 9.38 15.42 -2.23
CA LEU A 100 9.21 15.03 -0.84
C LEU A 100 7.73 14.97 -0.42
N GLY A 101 6.89 15.84 -0.99
CA GLY A 101 5.46 15.88 -0.72
C GLY A 101 4.74 14.62 -1.20
N ASP A 102 5.06 14.13 -2.39
CA ASP A 102 4.46 12.91 -2.93
C ASP A 102 4.97 11.67 -2.20
N TRP A 103 6.26 11.63 -1.85
CA TRP A 103 6.79 10.57 -0.98
C TRP A 103 6.12 10.53 0.41
N LEU A 104 5.85 11.69 1.02
CA LEU A 104 5.12 11.77 2.29
C LEU A 104 3.66 11.35 2.13
N ALA A 105 3.04 11.65 1.00
CA ALA A 105 1.70 11.18 0.65
C ALA A 105 1.65 9.65 0.53
N ASP A 106 2.65 9.04 -0.10
CA ASP A 106 2.79 7.59 -0.21
C ASP A 106 2.93 6.91 1.15
N ALA A 107 3.82 7.45 2.00
CA ALA A 107 4.01 6.95 3.37
C ALA A 107 2.73 7.08 4.21
N SER A 108 1.99 8.18 4.04
CA SER A 108 0.69 8.40 4.69
C SER A 108 -0.35 7.38 4.22
N GLY A 109 -0.36 7.06 2.92
CA GLY A 109 -1.12 5.94 2.36
C GLY A 109 -0.76 4.61 3.04
N GLY A 110 0.54 4.36 3.28
CA GLY A 110 1.04 3.23 4.06
C GLY A 110 0.38 3.05 5.43
N ILE A 111 0.26 4.15 6.18
CA ILE A 111 -0.38 4.18 7.49
C ILE A 111 -1.88 3.92 7.37
N ILE A 112 -2.56 4.64 6.48
CA ILE A 112 -4.02 4.55 6.27
C ILE A 112 -4.42 3.14 5.83
N GLY A 113 -3.70 2.55 4.87
CA GLY A 113 -3.92 1.19 4.40
C GLY A 113 -3.73 0.14 5.50
N SER A 114 -2.72 0.32 6.36
CA SER A 114 -2.50 -0.56 7.51
C SER A 114 -3.65 -0.49 8.53
N LEU A 115 -4.16 0.72 8.81
CA LEU A 115 -5.33 0.90 9.69
C LEU A 115 -6.58 0.28 9.09
N ALA A 116 -6.85 0.50 7.80
CA ALA A 116 -7.94 -0.13 7.09
C ALA A 116 -7.85 -1.66 7.12
N GLY A 117 -6.64 -2.22 6.95
CA GLY A 117 -6.40 -3.65 7.03
C GLY A 117 -6.65 -4.22 8.43
N MET A 118 -6.30 -3.48 9.48
CA MET A 118 -6.64 -3.84 10.85
C MET A 118 -8.15 -3.93 11.04
N VAL A 119 -8.89 -2.89 10.63
CA VAL A 119 -10.36 -2.84 10.72
C VAL A 119 -10.98 -4.00 9.95
N LEU A 120 -10.53 -4.26 8.72
CA LEU A 120 -11.04 -5.32 7.86
C LEU A 120 -10.88 -6.72 8.49
N LEU A 121 -9.75 -6.97 9.15
CA LEU A 121 -9.47 -8.25 9.82
C LEU A 121 -10.23 -8.43 11.15
N CYS A 122 -10.73 -7.35 11.74
CA CYS A 122 -11.61 -7.40 12.93
C CYS A 122 -13.06 -7.77 12.56
N MET A 123 -13.46 -7.61 11.30
CA MET A 123 -14.81 -7.95 10.83
C MET A 123 -15.07 -9.47 10.92
N PRO A 124 -16.27 -9.90 11.36
CA PRO A 124 -16.58 -11.32 11.64
C PRO A 124 -16.31 -12.30 10.48
N GLY A 125 -16.40 -11.83 9.22
CA GLY A 125 -16.20 -12.66 8.03
C GLY A 125 -14.74 -13.00 7.70
N ILE A 126 -13.76 -12.20 8.14
CA ILE A 126 -12.34 -12.31 7.73
C ILE A 126 -11.42 -12.62 8.92
N ARG A 127 -11.95 -12.70 10.15
CA ARG A 127 -11.17 -12.98 11.37
C ARG A 127 -10.13 -14.08 11.20
N LEU A 128 -8.90 -13.75 11.57
CA LEU A 128 -7.80 -14.69 11.66
C LEU A 128 -8.13 -15.73 12.73
N LYS A 129 -8.00 -17.03 12.42
CA LYS A 129 -7.97 -18.05 13.47
C LYS A 129 -6.69 -17.87 14.26
N GLN A 130 -6.79 -17.52 15.54
CA GLN A 130 -5.64 -17.58 16.44
C GLN A 130 -5.17 -19.03 16.53
N LYS A 131 -3.86 -19.25 16.38
CA LYS A 131 -3.25 -20.57 16.59
C LYS A 131 -3.29 -20.79 18.11
N GLN A 132 -4.00 -21.82 18.59
CA GLN A 132 -3.96 -22.19 20.01
C GLN A 132 -2.49 -22.45 20.40
N PRO A 133 -2.03 -21.98 21.57
CA PRO A 133 -0.73 -22.37 22.10
C PRO A 133 -0.68 -23.91 22.20
N CYS A 134 0.45 -24.53 21.84
CA CYS A 134 0.69 -25.92 22.22
C CYS A 134 0.67 -25.98 23.75
N GLU A 135 -0.24 -26.77 24.33
CA GLU A 135 -0.20 -27.08 25.75
C GLU A 135 1.14 -27.80 26.07
N PRO A 136 1.76 -27.49 27.23
CA PRO A 136 3.06 -28.04 27.62
C PRO A 136 3.01 -29.54 27.92
#